data_AF-A0A4Q0T3Z4-F1
#
_entry.id   AF-A0A4Q0T3Z4-F1
#
_cell.length_a   1.000
_cell.length_b   1.000
_cell.length_c   1.000
_cell.angle_alpha   90.00
_cell.angle_beta   90.00
_cell.angle_gamma   90.00
#
_symmetry.space_group_name_H-M   'P 1'
#
loop_
_entity.id
_entity.type
_entity.pdbx_description
1 polymer ?
#
loop_
_entity_poly.entity_id
_entity_poly.type
_entity_poly.pdbx_seq_one_letter_code
_entity_poly.pdbx_strand_id
1 'polypeptide(L)'
;MQTEMIQHIVGPLSQVDAEEYLESLETLALELDRAMQAVAAKALPSFEDSLRAQRAVCAKLSEFPRRAAARRAQNDGADEPPVDAELAERIKTAATTLLLLNKSYSALLKHSGDTLRLFAGLFRSYSGPTQHAATVRVNHRTWSCEL
;
A
#
# COMPACT_ATOMS: atom_id res chain seq x y z
N MET A 1 2.07 -11.96 18.37
CA MET A 1 2.83 -10.84 17.75
C MET A 1 1.95 -9.83 17.00
N GLN A 2 1.24 -10.15 15.91
CA GLN A 2 0.52 -9.09 15.15
C GLN A 2 -0.81 -8.64 15.79
N THR A 3 -1.54 -9.52 16.46
CA THR A 3 -2.74 -9.20 17.24
C THR A 3 -2.46 -8.29 18.44
N GLU A 4 -1.24 -8.34 18.99
CA GLU A 4 -0.81 -7.53 20.14
C GLU A 4 -0.56 -6.07 19.75
N MET A 5 -0.10 -5.79 18.51
CA MET A 5 0.07 -4.40 18.02
C MET A 5 -1.26 -3.67 17.86
N ILE A 6 -2.31 -4.36 17.40
CA ILE A 6 -3.65 -3.76 17.24
C ILE A 6 -4.26 -3.48 18.62
N GLN A 7 -4.10 -4.39 19.59
CA GLN A 7 -4.55 -4.18 20.97
C GLN A 7 -3.83 -3.00 21.65
N HIS A 8 -2.54 -2.80 21.37
CA HIS A 8 -1.76 -1.68 21.92
C HIS A 8 -2.19 -0.29 21.37
N ILE A 9 -2.82 -0.26 20.19
CA ILE A 9 -3.32 0.97 19.56
C ILE A 9 -4.77 1.25 19.96
N VAL A 10 -5.61 0.23 20.13
CA VAL A 10 -7.04 0.40 20.48
C VAL A 10 -7.25 0.63 21.98
N GLY A 11 -6.44 -0.01 22.82
CA GLY A 11 -6.58 0.07 24.28
C GLY A 11 -6.62 1.49 24.89
N PRO A 12 -5.96 2.50 24.30
CA PRO A 12 -5.96 3.84 24.86
C PRO A 12 -6.74 4.87 24.00
N LEU A 13 -7.51 4.48 22.98
CA LEU A 13 -8.30 5.43 22.19
C LEU A 13 -9.58 5.84 22.93
N SER A 14 -9.97 7.10 22.79
CA SER A 14 -11.32 7.54 23.11
C SER A 14 -12.32 6.92 22.12
N GLN A 15 -13.60 6.87 22.45
CA GLN A 15 -14.61 6.33 21.52
C GLN A 15 -14.64 7.09 20.18
N VAL A 16 -14.52 8.43 20.23
CA VAL A 16 -14.47 9.28 19.02
C VAL A 16 -13.20 9.01 18.20
N ASP A 17 -12.05 8.85 18.86
CA ASP A 17 -10.81 8.54 18.14
C ASP A 17 -10.83 7.12 17.55
N ALA A 18 -11.50 6.18 18.20
CA ALA A 18 -11.69 4.82 17.70
C ALA A 18 -12.59 4.79 16.45
N GLU A 19 -13.66 5.57 16.41
CA GLU A 19 -14.51 5.72 15.21
C GLU A 19 -13.74 6.37 14.05
N GLU A 20 -13.03 7.47 14.31
CA GLU A 20 -12.24 8.16 13.28
C GLU A 20 -11.09 7.26 12.76
N TYR A 21 -10.53 6.41 13.64
CA TYR A 21 -9.52 5.42 13.29
C TYR A 21 -10.12 4.33 12.39
N LEU A 22 -11.29 3.79 12.76
CA LEU A 22 -12.01 2.81 11.94
C LEU A 22 -12.32 3.37 10.55
N GLU A 23 -12.89 4.57 10.46
CA GLU A 23 -13.19 5.23 9.19
C GLU A 23 -11.93 5.37 8.32
N SER A 24 -10.81 5.73 8.95
CA SER A 24 -9.53 5.87 8.24
C SER A 24 -9.01 4.52 7.73
N LEU A 25 -9.19 3.41 8.48
CA LEU A 25 -8.86 2.06 8.02
C LEU A 25 -9.74 1.61 6.85
N GLU A 26 -11.05 1.83 6.95
CA GLU A 26 -12.02 1.48 5.90
C GLU A 26 -11.76 2.28 4.61
N THR A 27 -11.48 3.59 4.74
CA THR A 27 -11.10 4.44 3.61
C THR A 27 -9.82 3.94 2.95
N LEU A 28 -8.80 3.56 3.72
CA LEU A 28 -7.55 3.04 3.16
C LEU A 28 -7.77 1.70 2.42
N ALA A 29 -8.64 0.83 2.95
CA ALA A 29 -8.99 -0.42 2.30
C ALA A 29 -9.68 -0.17 0.94
N LEU A 30 -10.61 0.77 0.88
CA LEU A 30 -11.28 1.18 -0.36
C LEU A 30 -10.28 1.73 -1.39
N GLU A 31 -9.35 2.58 -0.97
CA GLU A 31 -8.36 3.16 -1.88
C GLU A 31 -7.30 2.13 -2.35
N LEU A 32 -7.02 1.08 -1.57
CA LEU A 32 -6.21 -0.05 -2.03
C LEU A 32 -6.95 -0.87 -3.09
N ASP A 33 -8.24 -1.16 -2.88
CA ASP A 33 -9.05 -1.87 -3.87
C ASP A 33 -9.17 -1.07 -5.17
N ARG A 34 -9.46 0.22 -5.07
CA ARG A 34 -9.50 1.13 -6.23
C ARG A 34 -8.17 1.17 -6.99
N ALA A 35 -7.04 1.20 -6.28
CA ALA A 35 -5.73 1.14 -6.90
C ALA A 35 -5.49 -0.19 -7.63
N MET A 36 -5.89 -1.33 -7.05
CA MET A 36 -5.80 -2.65 -7.70
C MET A 36 -6.64 -2.68 -8.98
N GLN A 37 -7.87 -2.18 -8.94
CA GLN A 37 -8.74 -2.10 -10.12
C GLN A 37 -8.15 -1.19 -11.20
N ALA A 38 -7.57 -0.03 -10.82
CA ALA A 38 -6.93 0.87 -11.76
C ALA A 38 -5.71 0.24 -12.45
N VAL A 39 -4.91 -0.55 -11.72
CA VAL A 39 -3.80 -1.33 -12.31
C VAL A 39 -4.32 -2.35 -13.32
N ALA A 40 -5.36 -3.12 -12.96
CA ALA A 40 -5.97 -4.10 -13.85
C ALA A 40 -6.56 -3.47 -15.12
N ALA A 41 -7.18 -2.29 -14.99
CA ALA A 41 -7.76 -1.52 -16.08
C ALA A 41 -6.73 -0.69 -16.87
N LYS A 42 -5.44 -0.67 -16.45
CA LYS A 42 -4.37 0.18 -17.02
C LYS A 42 -4.71 1.68 -16.98
N ALA A 43 -5.49 2.11 -15.98
CA ALA A 43 -5.95 3.47 -15.80
C ALA A 43 -4.98 4.27 -14.92
N LEU A 44 -3.86 4.71 -15.49
CA LEU A 44 -2.80 5.41 -14.75
C LEU A 44 -3.29 6.64 -13.96
N PRO A 45 -4.15 7.53 -14.51
CA PRO A 45 -4.63 8.68 -13.74
C PRO A 45 -5.39 8.28 -12.47
N SER A 46 -6.27 7.28 -12.57
CA SER A 46 -7.04 6.77 -11.44
C SER A 46 -6.16 6.09 -10.39
N PHE A 47 -5.08 5.44 -10.83
CA PHE A 47 -4.09 4.87 -9.94
C PHE A 47 -3.34 5.97 -9.17
N GLU A 48 -2.92 7.04 -9.84
CA GLU A 48 -2.25 8.19 -9.21
C GLU A 48 -3.15 8.93 -8.22
N ASP A 49 -4.43 9.11 -8.54
CA ASP A 49 -5.43 9.65 -7.61
C ASP A 49 -5.52 8.78 -6.35
N SER A 50 -5.63 7.46 -6.52
CA SER A 50 -5.72 6.52 -5.40
C SER A 50 -4.46 6.57 -4.54
N LEU A 51 -3.28 6.67 -5.13
CA LEU A 51 -2.02 6.82 -4.38
C LEU A 51 -1.96 8.11 -3.56
N ARG A 52 -2.48 9.23 -4.09
CA ARG A 52 -2.57 10.48 -3.33
C ARG A 52 -3.51 10.35 -2.13
N ALA A 53 -4.67 9.72 -2.32
CA ALA A 53 -5.62 9.45 -1.25
C ALA A 53 -5.01 8.53 -0.18
N GLN A 54 -4.38 7.42 -0.58
CA GLN A 54 -3.68 6.51 0.35
C GLN A 54 -2.64 7.25 1.19
N ARG A 55 -1.83 8.12 0.60
CA ARG A 55 -0.83 8.91 1.34
C ARG A 55 -1.48 9.84 2.37
N ALA A 56 -2.57 10.51 2.00
CA ALA A 56 -3.30 11.39 2.91
C ALA A 56 -3.87 10.61 4.10
N VAL A 57 -4.47 9.45 3.86
CA VAL A 57 -5.04 8.60 4.91
C VAL A 57 -3.94 8.00 5.80
N CYS A 58 -2.84 7.52 5.21
CA CYS A 58 -1.68 7.03 5.98
C CYS A 58 -1.07 8.12 6.87
N ALA A 59 -0.96 9.35 6.37
CA ALA A 59 -0.51 10.48 7.19
C ALA A 59 -1.46 10.72 8.37
N LYS A 60 -2.78 10.71 8.12
CA LYS A 60 -3.81 10.81 9.18
C LYS A 60 -3.64 9.71 10.22
N LEU A 61 -3.55 8.44 9.79
CA LEU A 61 -3.34 7.26 10.64
C LEU A 61 -2.07 7.35 11.49
N SER A 62 -0.97 7.91 10.94
CA SER A 62 0.29 8.07 11.68
C SER A 62 0.23 9.14 12.79
N GLU A 63 -0.66 10.11 12.67
CA GLU A 63 -0.83 11.19 13.66
C GLU A 63 -1.75 10.80 14.82
N PHE A 64 -2.57 9.73 14.68
CA PHE A 64 -3.53 9.31 15.70
C PHE A 64 -2.90 9.05 17.08
N PRO A 65 -1.80 8.27 17.21
CA PRO A 65 -1.20 8.02 18.52
C PRO A 65 -0.76 9.31 19.23
N ARG A 66 -0.25 10.28 18.45
CA ARG A 66 0.19 11.58 18.95
C ARG A 66 -1.00 12.44 19.38
N ARG A 67 -2.08 12.48 18.59
CA ARG A 67 -3.31 13.22 18.93
C ARG A 67 -3.99 12.64 20.17
N ALA A 68 -4.12 11.32 20.24
CA ALA A 68 -4.72 10.63 21.37
C ALA A 68 -3.91 10.88 22.66
N ALA A 69 -2.57 10.84 22.58
CA ALA A 69 -1.72 11.18 23.72
C ALA A 69 -1.86 12.65 24.16
N ALA A 70 -1.94 13.59 23.21
CA ALA A 70 -2.10 15.02 23.51
C ALA A 70 -3.46 15.32 24.15
N ARG A 71 -4.55 14.69 23.69
CA ARG A 71 -5.88 14.85 24.29
C ARG A 71 -5.94 14.31 25.72
N ARG A 72 -5.34 13.14 25.97
CA ARG A 72 -5.25 12.58 27.33
C ARG A 72 -4.47 13.47 28.28
N ALA A 73 -3.39 14.10 27.82
CA ALA A 73 -2.64 15.05 28.63
C ALA A 73 -3.41 16.36 28.95
N GLN A 74 -4.44 16.69 28.16
CA GLN A 74 -5.30 17.87 28.39
C GLN A 74 -6.53 17.54 29.23
N ASN A 75 -7.07 16.32 29.10
CA ASN A 75 -8.20 15.82 29.87
C ASN A 75 -7.69 15.19 31.18
N ASP A 76 -7.22 16.03 32.09
CA ASP A 76 -6.66 15.64 33.38
C ASP A 76 -7.73 14.90 34.24
N GLY A 77 -7.75 13.56 34.16
CA GLY A 77 -8.54 12.69 35.02
C GLY A 77 -10.00 12.44 34.65
N ALA A 78 -10.45 12.76 33.42
CA ALA A 78 -11.76 12.29 32.96
C ALA A 78 -11.67 10.79 32.62
N ASP A 79 -12.38 9.96 33.39
CA ASP A 79 -12.55 8.53 33.14
C ASP A 79 -13.40 8.38 31.86
N GLU A 80 -12.74 8.43 30.70
CA GLU A 80 -13.42 8.23 29.42
C GLU A 80 -13.95 6.79 29.37
N PRO A 81 -15.21 6.59 28.95
CA PRO A 81 -15.76 5.26 28.84
C PRO A 81 -14.89 4.42 27.90
N PRO A 82 -14.65 3.14 28.24
CA PRO A 82 -13.88 2.25 27.40
C PRO A 82 -14.52 2.14 26.02
N VAL A 83 -13.71 1.98 24.98
CA VAL A 83 -14.16 1.74 23.62
C VAL A 83 -15.14 0.57 23.62
N ASP A 84 -16.29 0.78 22.99
CA ASP A 84 -17.30 -0.25 22.81
C ASP A 84 -16.70 -1.53 22.19
N ALA A 85 -17.07 -2.69 22.73
CA ALA A 85 -16.51 -3.97 22.32
C ALA A 85 -16.82 -4.28 20.85
N GLU A 86 -18.00 -3.86 20.37
CA GLU A 86 -18.37 -4.00 18.97
C GLU A 86 -17.43 -3.15 18.07
N LEU A 87 -17.20 -1.89 18.45
CA LEU A 87 -16.28 -1.01 17.74
C LEU A 87 -14.84 -1.56 17.72
N ALA A 88 -14.36 -2.10 18.83
CA ALA A 88 -13.04 -2.71 18.91
C ALA A 88 -12.90 -3.93 17.97
N GLU A 89 -13.92 -4.80 17.90
CA GLU A 89 -13.91 -5.93 16.97
C GLU A 89 -14.05 -5.48 15.51
N ARG A 90 -14.80 -4.41 15.22
CA ARG A 90 -14.84 -3.79 13.88
C ARG A 90 -13.47 -3.27 13.45
N ILE A 91 -12.75 -2.56 14.32
CA ILE A 91 -11.38 -2.08 14.06
C ILE A 91 -10.45 -3.25 13.75
N LYS A 92 -10.49 -4.30 14.55
CA LYS A 92 -9.68 -5.49 14.35
C LYS A 92 -10.00 -6.20 13.03
N THR A 93 -11.28 -6.28 12.68
CA THR A 93 -11.75 -6.83 11.41
C THR A 93 -11.24 -6.00 10.24
N ALA A 94 -11.43 -4.67 10.29
CA ALA A 94 -10.95 -3.75 9.26
C ALA A 94 -9.43 -3.81 9.08
N ALA A 95 -8.67 -3.84 10.18
CA ALA A 95 -7.22 -3.99 10.14
C ALA A 95 -6.78 -5.32 9.50
N THR A 96 -7.48 -6.42 9.82
CA THR A 96 -7.19 -7.74 9.23
C THR A 96 -7.47 -7.75 7.73
N THR A 97 -8.61 -7.18 7.30
CA THR A 97 -8.97 -7.02 5.89
C THR A 97 -7.94 -6.18 5.15
N LEU A 98 -7.52 -5.06 5.75
CA LEU A 98 -6.50 -4.17 5.18
C LEU A 98 -5.16 -4.89 4.97
N LEU A 99 -4.75 -5.73 5.93
CA LEU A 99 -3.53 -6.54 5.79
C LEU A 99 -3.63 -7.54 4.64
N LEU A 100 -4.79 -8.17 4.45
CA LEU A 100 -5.01 -9.08 3.33
C LEU A 100 -4.96 -8.34 1.99
N LEU A 101 -5.65 -7.20 1.88
CA LEU A 101 -5.64 -6.36 0.69
C LEU A 101 -4.23 -5.88 0.35
N ASN A 102 -3.45 -5.46 1.35
CA ASN A 102 -2.08 -5.00 1.14
C ASN A 102 -1.16 -6.13 0.64
N LYS A 103 -1.33 -7.36 1.13
CA LYS A 103 -0.61 -8.53 0.59
C LYS A 103 -0.93 -8.76 -0.89
N SER A 104 -2.22 -8.73 -1.25
CA SER A 104 -2.67 -8.89 -2.64
C SER A 104 -2.15 -7.75 -3.53
N TYR A 105 -2.24 -6.51 -3.07
CA TYR A 105 -1.75 -5.34 -3.78
C TYR A 105 -0.23 -5.39 -4.00
N SER A 106 0.53 -5.79 -2.98
CA SER A 106 1.98 -5.96 -3.08
C SER A 106 2.37 -7.04 -4.10
N ALA A 107 1.64 -8.16 -4.12
CA ALA A 107 1.85 -9.22 -5.11
C ALA A 107 1.56 -8.72 -6.54
N LEU A 108 0.47 -7.97 -6.72
CA LEU A 108 0.12 -7.35 -8.00
C LEU A 108 1.21 -6.40 -8.49
N LEU A 109 1.67 -5.46 -7.64
CA LEU A 109 2.72 -4.52 -8.00
C LEU A 109 4.03 -5.21 -8.36
N LYS A 110 4.40 -6.26 -7.62
CA LYS A 110 5.59 -7.07 -7.94
C LYS A 110 5.47 -7.69 -9.33
N HIS A 111 4.34 -8.32 -9.62
CA HIS A 111 4.10 -8.96 -10.91
C HIS A 111 4.11 -7.95 -12.08
N SER A 112 3.44 -6.80 -11.91
CA SER A 112 3.47 -5.70 -12.89
C SER A 112 4.90 -5.17 -13.10
N GLY A 113 5.67 -5.01 -12.02
CA GLY A 113 7.07 -4.57 -12.09
C GLY A 113 7.98 -5.57 -12.80
N ASP A 114 7.86 -6.86 -12.52
CA ASP A 114 8.63 -7.92 -13.19
C ASP A 114 8.32 -7.96 -14.69
N THR A 115 7.04 -7.80 -15.06
CA THR A 115 6.61 -7.71 -16.46
C THR A 115 7.24 -6.51 -17.18
N LEU A 116 7.26 -5.33 -16.55
CA LEU A 116 7.92 -4.15 -17.10
C LEU A 116 9.43 -4.34 -17.27
N ARG A 117 10.09 -5.01 -16.31
CA ARG A 117 11.53 -5.33 -16.42
C ARG A 117 11.81 -6.28 -17.59
N LEU A 118 10.96 -7.28 -17.81
CA LEU A 118 11.08 -8.20 -18.95
C LEU A 118 10.95 -7.43 -20.27
N PHE A 119 9.93 -6.57 -20.41
CA PHE A 119 9.80 -5.73 -21.59
C PHE A 119 11.00 -4.81 -21.79
N ALA A 120 11.48 -4.15 -20.74
CA ALA A 120 12.68 -3.32 -20.82
C ALA A 120 13.92 -4.13 -21.24
N GLY A 121 14.05 -5.37 -20.76
CA GLY A 121 15.10 -6.31 -21.16
C GLY A 121 15.01 -6.68 -22.64
N LEU A 122 13.80 -7.00 -23.14
CA LEU A 122 13.56 -7.29 -24.55
C LEU A 122 13.96 -6.09 -25.44
N PHE A 123 13.54 -4.87 -25.08
CA PHE A 123 13.90 -3.68 -25.84
C PHE A 123 15.39 -3.37 -25.81
N ARG A 124 16.09 -3.62 -24.69
CA ARG A 124 17.56 -3.51 -24.61
C ARG A 124 18.26 -4.54 -25.50
N SER A 125 17.78 -5.78 -25.52
CA SER A 125 18.32 -6.82 -26.40
C SER A 125 18.04 -6.54 -27.88
N TYR A 126 16.91 -5.91 -28.20
CA TYR A 126 16.51 -5.55 -29.56
C TYR A 126 17.22 -4.30 -30.09
N SER A 127 17.58 -3.35 -29.22
CA SER A 127 18.32 -2.15 -29.61
C SER A 127 19.81 -2.41 -29.91
N GLY A 128 20.29 -3.63 -29.65
CA GLY A 128 21.69 -4.03 -29.86
C GLY A 128 22.66 -3.20 -29.01
N PRO A 129 23.94 -3.60 -28.92
CA PRO A 129 24.97 -2.67 -28.49
C PRO A 129 25.06 -1.59 -29.57
N THR A 130 24.54 -0.39 -29.29
CA THR A 130 24.86 0.82 -30.06
C THR A 130 26.33 1.19 -29.80
N GLN A 131 27.25 0.38 -30.32
CA GLN A 131 28.66 0.74 -30.43
C GLN A 131 28.78 1.76 -31.56
N HIS A 132 28.70 3.03 -31.20
CA HIS A 132 29.43 4.05 -31.94
C HIS A 132 30.93 3.86 -31.70
N ALA A 133 31.63 3.53 -32.79
CA ALA A 133 33.07 3.54 -33.00
C ALA A 133 33.93 2.52 -32.20
N ALA A 134 34.27 1.40 -32.83
CA ALA A 134 35.64 1.17 -33.35
C ALA A 134 35.78 -0.26 -33.91
N THR A 135 35.85 -0.37 -35.23
CA THR A 135 36.56 -1.39 -36.02
C THR A 135 36.93 -2.71 -35.31
N VAL A 136 36.05 -3.72 -35.28
CA VAL A 136 36.46 -5.14 -35.19
C VAL A 136 35.53 -6.00 -36.03
N ARG A 137 36.15 -6.92 -36.77
CA ARG A 137 35.62 -7.76 -37.85
C ARG A 137 34.35 -8.55 -37.46
N VAL A 138 33.46 -8.59 -38.45
CA VAL A 138 32.27 -9.43 -38.58
C VAL A 138 32.59 -10.90 -38.26
N ASN A 139 31.85 -11.47 -37.31
CA ASN A 139 31.61 -12.92 -37.26
C ASN A 139 30.13 -13.14 -36.96
N HIS A 140 29.37 -13.40 -38.02
CA HIS A 140 27.93 -13.66 -37.98
C HIS A 140 27.65 -14.94 -37.17
N ARG A 141 27.14 -14.80 -35.95
CA ARG A 141 26.37 -15.86 -35.27
C ARG A 141 24.90 -15.47 -35.26
N THR A 142 24.19 -15.86 -36.30
CA THR A 142 22.73 -15.92 -36.32
C THR A 142 22.28 -17.02 -35.36
N TRP A 143 21.54 -16.64 -34.32
CA TRP A 143 20.82 -17.59 -33.47
C TRP A 143 19.51 -17.99 -34.19
N SER A 144 19.35 -19.27 -34.49
CA SER A 144 18.07 -19.83 -34.92
C SER A 144 17.22 -20.12 -33.69
N CYS A 145 16.03 -19.55 -33.62
CA CYS A 145 14.96 -20.09 -32.78
C CYS A 145 14.31 -21.24 -33.57
N GLU A 146 14.51 -22.47 -33.13
CA GLU A 146 13.64 -23.58 -33.53
C GLU A 146 12.33 -23.48 -32.73
N LEU A 147 11.21 -23.70 -33.44
CA LEU A 147 9.83 -23.67 -32.96
C LEU A 147 9.48 -24.95 -32.17
#